data_AF-A0A1V3BZJ8-F1
#
_entry.id   AF-A0A1V3BZJ8-F1
#
_cell.length_a   1.000
_cell.length_b   1.000
_cell.length_c   1.000
_cell.angle_alpha   90.00
_cell.angle_beta   90.00
_cell.angle_gamma   90.00
#
_symmetry.space_group_name_H-M   'P 1'
#
loop_
_entity.id
_entity.type
_entity.pdbx_description
1 polymer ?
#
loop_
_entity_poly.entity_id
_entity_poly.type
_entity_poly.pdbx_seq_one_letter_code
_entity_poly.pdbx_strand_id
1 'polypeptide(L)'
;MAPENTPYPKADLRAPSPSGHLYIALSVAPPHGPLPRRSAERDDAVQECLSLARTLVERPDVLRARVFEAVLMPPLRGAPRFDVTMLVETDSPEALEGVRRAAAPDRLGADLVMPAREHARIGDTEHPADGTYLFNHFRAADGDTAARVWEELTGWYTAKTGVDNSTPLRALEESPFPLVNYARLPTGPASFLLRQLPRPSFHRFVRARLRANGMTALPVFYRPA
;
A
#
# COMPACT_ATOMS: atom_id res chain seq x y z
N MET A 1 -15.10 14.32 -22.76
CA MET A 1 -13.63 14.37 -22.79
C MET A 1 -13.13 13.20 -23.62
N ALA A 2 -12.32 13.44 -24.66
CA ALA A 2 -11.75 12.39 -25.49
C ALA A 2 -10.79 11.52 -24.65
N PRO A 3 -10.67 10.20 -24.91
CA PRO A 3 -9.69 9.39 -24.21
C PRO A 3 -8.29 9.89 -24.60
N GLU A 4 -7.50 10.34 -23.63
CA GLU A 4 -6.07 10.53 -23.86
C GLU A 4 -5.48 9.18 -24.27
N ASN A 5 -5.01 9.10 -25.52
CA ASN A 5 -4.22 7.97 -26.00
C ASN A 5 -2.93 7.90 -25.17
N THR A 6 -2.93 7.09 -24.13
CA THR A 6 -1.69 6.71 -23.46
C THR A 6 -0.92 5.75 -24.38
N PRO A 7 0.42 5.84 -24.47
CA PRO A 7 1.22 4.94 -25.31
C PRO A 7 1.31 3.51 -24.75
N TYR A 8 0.53 3.19 -23.72
CA TYR A 8 0.53 1.91 -23.02
C TYR A 8 -0.89 1.34 -23.04
N PRO A 9 -1.04 0.01 -23.18
CA PRO A 9 -2.35 -0.61 -23.18
C PRO A 9 -3.08 -0.31 -21.87
N LYS A 10 -4.41 -0.22 -21.92
CA LYS A 10 -5.22 -0.19 -20.70
C LYS A 10 -4.96 -1.48 -19.92
N ALA A 11 -4.79 -1.33 -18.61
CA ALA A 11 -4.70 -2.49 -17.73
C ALA A 11 -6.04 -3.22 -17.66
N ASP A 12 -5.99 -4.53 -17.45
CA ASP A 12 -7.17 -5.36 -17.18
C ASP A 12 -7.63 -5.10 -15.74
N LEU A 13 -8.34 -4.00 -15.55
CA LEU A 13 -8.89 -3.60 -14.26
C LEU A 13 -10.14 -4.44 -13.97
N ARG A 14 -10.16 -5.05 -12.79
CA ARG A 14 -11.34 -5.70 -12.24
C ARG A 14 -12.05 -4.75 -11.28
N ALA A 15 -13.35 -4.99 -11.13
CA ALA A 15 -14.15 -4.29 -10.14
C ALA A 15 -13.55 -4.45 -8.74
N PRO A 16 -13.63 -3.42 -7.89
CA PRO A 16 -13.19 -3.52 -6.50
C PRO A 16 -13.96 -4.61 -5.77
N SER A 17 -13.31 -5.25 -4.79
CA SER A 17 -14.00 -6.09 -3.81
C SER A 17 -15.02 -5.26 -3.00
N PRO A 18 -16.13 -5.85 -2.54
CA PRO A 18 -16.98 -5.21 -1.54
C PRO A 18 -16.28 -5.05 -0.17
N SER A 19 -15.07 -5.60 0.02
CA SER A 19 -14.33 -5.58 1.28
C SER A 19 -14.00 -4.16 1.78
N GLY A 20 -14.04 -3.98 3.09
CA GLY A 20 -13.38 -2.86 3.77
C GLY A 20 -11.94 -3.20 4.11
N HIS A 21 -11.08 -2.18 4.24
CA HIS A 21 -9.70 -2.34 4.66
C HIS A 21 -9.34 -1.36 5.78
N LEU A 22 -8.82 -1.84 6.90
CA LEU A 22 -8.22 -1.01 7.94
C LEU A 22 -6.70 -1.13 7.84
N TYR A 23 -6.05 -0.07 7.39
CA TYR A 23 -4.59 0.02 7.34
C TYR A 23 -4.07 0.75 8.58
N ILE A 24 -3.29 0.06 9.40
CA ILE A 24 -2.67 0.58 10.62
C ILE A 24 -1.16 0.60 10.41
N ALA A 25 -0.50 1.72 10.67
CA ALA A 25 0.92 1.89 10.42
C ALA A 25 1.63 2.53 11.62
N LEU A 26 2.79 1.97 11.97
CA LEU A 26 3.59 2.35 13.14
C LEU A 26 5.03 2.67 12.69
N SER A 27 5.63 3.69 13.29
CA SER A 27 7.03 4.07 13.15
C SER A 27 7.76 3.78 14.46
N VAL A 28 8.17 2.53 14.65
CA VAL A 28 8.74 2.03 15.90
C VAL A 28 10.23 2.32 15.97
N ALA A 29 11.01 1.74 15.06
CA ALA A 29 12.45 1.93 14.96
C ALA A 29 12.89 2.20 13.51
N PRO A 30 12.34 3.23 12.85
CA PRO A 30 12.57 3.44 11.44
C PRO A 30 14.05 3.72 11.14
N PRO A 31 14.59 3.16 10.04
CA PRO A 31 16.00 3.33 9.72
C PRO A 31 16.36 4.78 9.44
N HIS A 32 17.62 5.12 9.69
CA HIS A 32 18.24 6.38 9.23
C HIS A 32 18.69 6.32 7.76
N GLY A 33 18.73 5.12 7.18
CA GLY A 33 19.04 4.87 5.78
C GLY A 33 17.95 4.02 5.12
N PRO A 34 18.22 3.37 3.97
CA PRO A 34 17.19 2.64 3.25
C PRO A 34 16.79 1.31 3.88
N LEU A 35 17.64 0.72 4.72
CA LEU A 35 17.45 -0.64 5.23
C LEU A 35 17.20 -0.61 6.74
N PRO A 36 16.07 -1.16 7.22
CA PRO A 36 15.84 -1.44 8.63
C PRO A 36 16.96 -2.29 9.24
N ARG A 37 17.29 -2.00 10.49
CA ARG A 37 18.23 -2.80 11.30
C ARG A 37 17.44 -3.63 12.29
N ARG A 38 18.08 -4.64 12.89
CA ARG A 38 17.48 -5.39 14.01
C ARG A 38 17.18 -4.43 15.16
N SER A 39 15.99 -4.55 15.74
CA SER A 39 15.54 -3.74 16.86
C SER A 39 14.57 -4.58 17.70
N ALA A 40 14.88 -4.76 18.98
CA ALA A 40 14.01 -5.49 19.91
C ALA A 40 12.63 -4.82 20.04
N GLU A 41 12.60 -3.49 20.08
CA GLU A 41 11.35 -2.72 20.15
C GLU A 41 10.45 -2.96 18.92
N ARG A 42 11.05 -3.05 17.73
CA ARG A 42 10.32 -3.38 16.50
C ARG A 42 9.83 -4.82 16.52
N ASP A 43 10.65 -5.74 17.00
CA ASP A 43 10.27 -7.16 17.13
C ASP A 43 9.10 -7.32 18.12
N ASP A 44 9.11 -6.59 19.24
CA ASP A 44 8.01 -6.56 20.22
C ASP A 44 6.72 -5.99 19.62
N ALA A 45 6.80 -4.86 18.91
CA ALA A 45 5.65 -4.26 18.23
C ALA A 45 5.05 -5.18 17.14
N VAL A 46 5.89 -5.91 16.42
CA VAL A 46 5.45 -6.95 15.47
C VAL A 46 4.71 -8.06 16.22
N GLN A 47 5.22 -8.55 17.35
CA GLN A 47 4.53 -9.58 18.16
C GLN A 47 3.20 -9.10 18.74
N GLU A 48 3.12 -7.84 19.15
CA GLU A 48 1.87 -7.23 19.62
C GLU A 48 0.84 -7.16 18.49
N CYS A 49 1.25 -6.67 17.31
CA CYS A 49 0.41 -6.63 16.12
C CYS A 49 -0.03 -8.04 15.67
N LEU A 50 0.85 -9.05 15.73
CA LEU A 50 0.51 -10.45 15.40
C LEU A 50 -0.49 -11.04 16.41
N SER A 51 -0.35 -10.71 17.69
CA SER A 51 -1.30 -11.13 18.73
C SER A 51 -2.66 -10.50 18.51
N LEU A 52 -2.70 -9.21 18.20
CA LEU A 52 -3.93 -8.52 17.85
C LEU A 52 -4.56 -9.06 16.55
N ALA A 53 -3.77 -9.29 15.51
CA ALA A 53 -4.25 -9.87 14.25
C ALA A 53 -4.95 -11.22 14.48
N ARG A 54 -4.39 -12.09 15.34
CA ARG A 54 -5.02 -13.36 15.73
C ARG A 54 -6.38 -13.14 16.38
N THR A 55 -6.49 -12.21 17.32
CA THR A 55 -7.78 -11.87 17.97
C THR A 55 -8.78 -11.25 16.99
N LEU A 56 -8.34 -10.41 16.06
CA LEU A 56 -9.23 -9.78 15.09
C LEU A 56 -9.84 -10.79 14.11
N VAL A 57 -9.07 -11.79 13.68
CA VAL A 57 -9.55 -12.84 12.75
C VAL A 57 -10.60 -13.76 13.39
N GLU A 58 -10.72 -13.78 14.72
CA GLU A 58 -11.82 -14.48 15.41
C GLU A 58 -13.18 -13.78 15.25
N ARG A 59 -13.19 -12.52 14.79
CA ARG A 59 -14.43 -11.79 14.54
C ARG A 59 -15.07 -12.23 13.21
N PRO A 60 -16.40 -12.36 13.14
CA PRO A 60 -17.08 -12.83 11.93
C PRO A 60 -17.01 -11.83 10.77
N ASP A 61 -16.77 -10.55 11.05
CA ASP A 61 -16.70 -9.46 10.06
C ASP A 61 -15.28 -9.23 9.52
N VAL A 62 -14.28 -9.96 10.02
CA VAL A 62 -12.88 -9.88 9.58
C VAL A 62 -12.57 -11.07 8.68
N LEU A 63 -12.24 -10.79 7.41
CA LEU A 63 -11.83 -11.82 6.45
C LEU A 63 -10.35 -12.19 6.62
N ARG A 64 -9.52 -11.21 6.99
CA ARG A 64 -8.07 -11.38 7.09
C ARG A 64 -7.44 -10.28 7.94
N ALA A 65 -6.37 -10.60 8.66
CA ALA A 65 -5.46 -9.61 9.22
C ALA A 65 -4.01 -10.06 8.95
N ARG A 66 -3.21 -9.18 8.35
CA ARG A 66 -1.78 -9.44 8.09
C ARG A 66 -0.92 -8.35 8.69
N VAL A 67 0.19 -8.77 9.28
CA VAL A 67 1.23 -7.89 9.77
C VAL A 67 2.41 -7.92 8.81
N PHE A 68 2.97 -6.76 8.56
CA PHE A 68 4.07 -6.55 7.64
C PHE A 68 5.15 -5.76 8.35
N GLU A 69 6.38 -6.07 7.97
CA GLU A 69 7.55 -5.44 8.54
C GLU A 69 8.45 -4.93 7.41
N ALA A 70 8.92 -3.69 7.53
CA ALA A 70 9.64 -3.05 6.43
C ALA A 70 10.97 -3.76 6.17
N VAL A 71 11.35 -3.88 4.90
CA VAL A 71 12.63 -4.43 4.45
C VAL A 71 13.42 -3.43 3.60
N LEU A 72 12.74 -2.44 3.00
CA LEU A 72 13.37 -1.35 2.26
C LEU A 72 12.49 -0.10 2.32
N MET A 73 13.10 1.03 2.70
CA MET A 73 12.46 2.34 2.82
C MET A 73 13.30 3.37 2.06
N PRO A 74 13.02 3.64 0.78
CA PRO A 74 13.77 4.63 0.01
C PRO A 74 13.83 5.99 0.72
N PRO A 75 15.02 6.64 0.80
CA PRO A 75 15.22 7.87 1.57
C PRO A 75 14.67 9.09 0.81
N LEU A 76 13.36 9.11 0.59
CA LEU A 76 12.65 10.17 -0.11
C LEU A 76 12.13 11.20 0.90
N ARG A 77 12.27 12.49 0.57
CA ARG A 77 11.75 13.57 1.41
C ARG A 77 10.23 13.42 1.57
N GLY A 78 9.77 13.36 2.82
CA GLY A 78 8.36 13.19 3.15
C GLY A 78 7.84 11.76 3.00
N ALA A 79 8.69 10.77 2.73
CA ALA A 79 8.28 9.38 2.81
C ALA A 79 7.77 9.06 4.23
N PRO A 80 6.71 8.23 4.34
CA PRO A 80 6.31 7.71 5.63
C PRO A 80 7.45 6.88 6.23
N ARG A 81 7.52 6.89 7.56
CA ARG A 81 8.52 6.13 8.32
C ARG A 81 7.94 4.87 8.96
N PHE A 82 6.86 4.35 8.38
CA PHE A 82 6.20 3.16 8.88
C PHE A 82 7.07 1.93 8.64
N ASP A 83 7.60 1.34 9.71
CA ASP A 83 8.46 0.15 9.66
C ASP A 83 7.74 -1.12 10.13
N VAL A 84 6.54 -0.97 10.69
CA VAL A 84 5.56 -2.02 10.98
C VAL A 84 4.18 -1.56 10.49
N THR A 85 3.45 -2.44 9.80
CA THR A 85 2.07 -2.15 9.37
C THR A 85 1.19 -3.36 9.55
N MET A 86 -0.10 -3.14 9.79
CA MET A 86 -1.12 -4.18 9.79
C MET A 86 -2.21 -3.81 8.79
N LEU A 87 -2.58 -4.75 7.93
CA LEU A 87 -3.71 -4.62 7.01
C LEU A 87 -4.79 -5.61 7.43
N VAL A 88 -5.94 -5.09 7.82
CA VAL A 88 -7.11 -5.88 8.16
C VAL A 88 -8.14 -5.73 7.05
N GLU A 89 -8.58 -6.84 6.47
CA GLU A 89 -9.64 -6.90 5.49
C GLU A 89 -10.93 -7.34 6.18
N THR A 90 -12.02 -6.60 5.94
CA THR A 90 -13.36 -6.88 6.44
C THR A 90 -14.28 -7.24 5.29
N ASP A 91 -15.42 -7.87 5.58
CA ASP A 91 -16.41 -8.22 4.57
C ASP A 91 -17.04 -7.00 3.87
N SER A 92 -16.97 -5.84 4.51
CA SER A 92 -17.60 -4.58 4.10
C SER A 92 -16.95 -3.36 4.77
N PRO A 93 -16.99 -2.17 4.16
CA PRO A 93 -16.55 -0.92 4.77
C PRO A 93 -17.30 -0.58 6.07
N GLU A 94 -18.56 -0.98 6.18
CA GLU A 94 -19.43 -0.71 7.34
C GLU A 94 -18.91 -1.39 8.63
N ALA A 95 -18.21 -2.52 8.51
CA ALA A 95 -17.59 -3.21 9.63
C ALA A 95 -16.35 -2.48 10.20
N LEU A 96 -15.75 -1.54 9.44
CA LEU A 96 -14.46 -0.95 9.79
C LEU A 96 -14.46 -0.22 11.12
N GLU A 97 -15.54 0.45 11.50
CA GLU A 97 -15.62 1.17 12.77
C GLU A 97 -15.64 0.21 13.98
N GLY A 98 -16.30 -0.95 13.83
CA GLY A 98 -16.28 -2.01 14.85
C GLY A 98 -14.89 -2.61 15.00
N VAL A 99 -14.21 -2.87 13.87
CA VAL A 99 -12.86 -3.43 13.84
C VAL A 99 -11.82 -2.42 14.34
N ARG A 100 -11.94 -1.13 14.00
CA ARG A 100 -11.07 -0.05 14.51
C ARG A 100 -11.13 0.05 16.03
N ARG A 101 -12.33 0.01 16.61
CA ARG A 101 -12.51 0.00 18.07
C ARG A 101 -11.91 -1.23 18.74
N ALA A 102 -12.09 -2.42 18.13
CA ALA A 102 -11.49 -3.66 18.63
C ALA A 102 -9.96 -3.66 18.52
N ALA A 103 -9.41 -3.07 17.45
CA ALA A 103 -7.98 -2.93 17.23
C ALA A 103 -7.32 -1.95 18.22
N ALA A 104 -8.08 -0.99 18.76
CA ALA A 104 -7.62 0.02 19.71
C ALA A 104 -6.25 0.63 19.32
N PRO A 105 -6.13 1.23 18.11
CA PRO A 105 -4.85 1.58 17.51
C PRO A 105 -3.99 2.54 18.33
N ASP A 106 -4.59 3.37 19.17
CA ASP A 106 -3.86 4.25 20.10
C ASP A 106 -3.02 3.44 21.10
N ARG A 107 -3.47 2.24 21.49
CA ARG A 107 -2.72 1.34 22.38
C ARG A 107 -1.50 0.73 21.70
N LEU A 108 -1.56 0.57 20.38
CA LEU A 108 -0.44 0.10 19.56
C LEU A 108 0.57 1.21 19.26
N GLY A 109 0.25 2.48 19.58
CA GLY A 109 1.06 3.62 19.15
C GLY A 109 1.01 3.85 17.63
N ALA A 110 -0.14 3.64 16.99
CA ALA A 110 -0.29 3.84 15.56
C ALA A 110 -0.09 5.31 15.16
N ASP A 111 0.78 5.56 14.18
CA ASP A 111 0.98 6.88 13.57
C ASP A 111 -0.08 7.18 12.49
N LEU A 112 -0.61 6.13 11.87
CA LEU A 112 -1.66 6.23 10.86
C LEU A 112 -2.65 5.09 11.02
N VAL A 113 -3.93 5.46 11.02
CA VAL A 113 -5.06 4.55 10.92
C VAL A 113 -5.90 5.02 9.76
N MET A 114 -5.99 4.21 8.71
CA MET A 114 -6.65 4.57 7.47
C MET A 114 -7.73 3.51 7.15
N PRO A 115 -9.00 3.79 7.46
CA PRO A 115 -10.12 3.05 6.89
C PRO A 115 -10.16 3.33 5.39
N ALA A 116 -10.27 2.28 4.59
CA ALA A 116 -10.14 2.33 3.16
C ALA A 116 -11.07 1.32 2.47
N ARG A 117 -11.29 1.56 1.19
CA ARG A 117 -11.91 0.59 0.27
C ARG A 117 -11.02 0.42 -0.96
N GLU A 118 -11.20 -0.70 -1.65
CA GLU A 118 -10.60 -0.87 -2.96
C GLU A 118 -11.23 0.11 -3.95
N HIS A 119 -10.40 0.78 -4.75
CA HIS A 119 -10.90 1.58 -5.87
C HIS A 119 -11.14 0.71 -7.12
N ALA A 120 -10.16 -0.14 -7.42
CA ALA A 120 -10.16 -1.14 -8.47
C ALA A 120 -9.11 -2.19 -8.09
N ARG A 121 -8.91 -3.23 -8.91
CA ARG A 121 -7.81 -4.17 -8.72
C ARG A 121 -7.26 -4.72 -10.02
N ILE A 122 -6.00 -5.16 -9.97
CA ILE A 122 -5.38 -6.01 -10.98
C ILE A 122 -5.06 -7.32 -10.28
N GLY A 123 -5.37 -8.45 -10.91
CA GLY A 123 -5.02 -9.76 -10.37
C GLY A 123 -5.53 -9.99 -8.94
N ASP A 124 -4.71 -10.72 -8.17
CA ASP A 124 -4.91 -10.98 -6.75
C ASP A 124 -3.60 -10.72 -6.01
N THR A 125 -3.57 -9.67 -5.19
CA THR A 125 -2.38 -9.28 -4.40
C THR A 125 -2.07 -10.30 -3.31
N GLU A 126 -3.06 -11.10 -2.91
CA GLU A 126 -3.01 -12.03 -1.79
C GLU A 126 -2.65 -13.46 -2.23
N HIS A 127 -2.53 -13.71 -3.54
CA HIS A 127 -2.24 -15.03 -4.08
C HIS A 127 -1.08 -15.05 -5.10
N PRO A 128 0.00 -15.82 -4.83
CA PRO A 128 0.32 -16.46 -3.55
C PRO A 128 0.64 -15.42 -2.45
N ALA A 129 0.43 -15.81 -1.20
CA ALA A 129 0.69 -14.98 -0.02
C ALA A 129 2.17 -15.03 0.40
N ASP A 130 3.07 -14.71 -0.53
CA ASP A 130 4.52 -14.82 -0.35
C ASP A 130 5.31 -13.61 -0.90
N GLY A 131 6.60 -13.60 -0.60
CA GLY A 131 7.52 -12.60 -1.12
C GLY A 131 7.45 -11.26 -0.41
N THR A 132 7.66 -10.19 -1.17
CA THR A 132 7.69 -8.81 -0.65
C THR A 132 6.58 -7.98 -1.25
N TYR A 133 6.07 -7.04 -0.47
CA TYR A 133 4.95 -6.20 -0.83
C TYR A 133 5.40 -4.74 -0.91
N LEU A 134 4.91 -4.05 -1.92
CA LEU A 134 4.98 -2.60 -2.06
C LEU A 134 3.71 -2.01 -1.45
N PHE A 135 3.88 -1.07 -0.53
CA PHE A 135 2.86 -0.10 -0.18
C PHE A 135 3.35 1.25 -0.68
N ASN A 136 2.80 1.69 -1.82
CA ASN A 136 3.13 2.98 -2.39
C ASN A 136 2.15 4.04 -1.89
N HIS A 137 2.60 4.84 -0.95
CA HIS A 137 1.79 5.88 -0.34
C HIS A 137 1.78 7.09 -1.27
N PHE A 138 0.61 7.48 -1.74
CA PHE A 138 0.49 8.64 -2.61
C PHE A 138 0.03 9.85 -1.84
N ARG A 139 0.81 10.93 -1.91
CA ARG A 139 0.30 12.27 -1.61
C ARG A 139 -0.34 12.83 -2.86
N ALA A 140 -1.54 13.38 -2.73
CA ALA A 140 -2.29 14.05 -3.79
C ALA A 140 -3.26 15.05 -3.15
N ALA A 141 -3.99 15.82 -3.97
CA ALA A 141 -5.03 16.71 -3.48
C ALA A 141 -6.19 15.94 -2.83
N ASP A 142 -6.57 14.79 -3.41
CA ASP A 142 -7.70 13.98 -2.98
C ASP A 142 -7.60 12.54 -3.52
N GLY A 143 -8.50 11.67 -3.04
CA GLY A 143 -8.54 10.25 -3.41
C GLY A 143 -9.02 9.97 -4.84
N ASP A 144 -9.87 10.82 -5.42
CA ASP A 144 -10.34 10.66 -6.81
C ASP A 144 -9.21 10.94 -7.80
N THR A 145 -8.46 12.02 -7.56
CA THR A 145 -7.28 12.40 -8.32
C THR A 145 -6.22 11.30 -8.23
N ALA A 146 -5.93 10.81 -7.02
CA ALA A 146 -4.96 9.73 -6.83
C ALA A 146 -5.37 8.44 -7.55
N ALA A 147 -6.64 8.05 -7.45
CA ALA A 147 -7.15 6.85 -8.09
C ALA A 147 -7.11 6.93 -9.62
N ARG A 148 -7.58 8.03 -10.21
CA ARG A 148 -7.51 8.25 -11.67
C ARG A 148 -6.08 8.19 -12.18
N VAL A 149 -5.16 8.89 -11.52
CA VAL A 149 -3.75 8.90 -11.95
C VAL A 149 -3.13 7.52 -11.77
N TRP A 150 -3.48 6.78 -10.72
CA TRP A 150 -3.07 5.39 -10.57
C TRP A 150 -3.53 4.55 -11.78
N GLU A 151 -4.80 4.62 -12.20
CA GLU A 151 -5.31 3.88 -13.36
C GLU A 151 -4.55 4.21 -14.65
N GLU A 152 -4.25 5.50 -14.89
CA GLU A 152 -3.47 5.96 -16.05
C GLU A 152 -2.06 5.34 -16.07
N LEU A 153 -1.46 5.15 -14.89
CA LEU A 153 -0.11 4.61 -14.74
C LEU A 153 -0.09 3.08 -14.82
N THR A 154 -1.20 2.42 -14.48
CA THR A 154 -1.26 0.96 -14.37
C THR A 154 -0.83 0.25 -15.64
N GLY A 155 -1.26 0.73 -16.81
CA GLY A 155 -0.87 0.17 -18.10
C GLY A 155 0.64 0.18 -18.36
N TRP A 156 1.35 1.16 -17.81
CA TRP A 156 2.82 1.20 -17.89
C TRP A 156 3.46 0.13 -17.01
N TYR A 157 2.97 -0.02 -15.77
CA TYR A 157 3.53 -0.96 -14.81
C TYR A 157 3.34 -2.41 -15.25
N THR A 158 2.15 -2.78 -15.72
CA THR A 158 1.88 -4.12 -16.26
C THR A 158 2.80 -4.41 -17.44
N ALA A 159 2.93 -3.48 -18.39
CA ALA A 159 3.74 -3.66 -19.59
C ALA A 159 5.27 -3.62 -19.36
N LYS A 160 5.77 -2.92 -18.33
CA LYS A 160 7.22 -2.64 -18.18
C LYS A 160 7.89 -3.25 -16.96
N THR A 161 7.12 -3.59 -15.93
CA THR A 161 7.67 -4.13 -14.67
C THR A 161 7.28 -5.57 -14.40
N GLY A 162 6.24 -6.07 -15.08
CA GLY A 162 5.69 -7.40 -14.86
C GLY A 162 4.88 -7.52 -13.56
N VAL A 163 4.50 -6.38 -12.96
CA VAL A 163 3.52 -6.36 -11.87
C VAL A 163 2.17 -6.71 -12.47
N ASP A 164 1.61 -7.83 -12.02
CA ASP A 164 0.37 -8.45 -12.48
C ASP A 164 -0.75 -8.37 -11.43
N ASN A 165 -0.46 -7.80 -10.26
CA ASN A 165 -1.36 -7.65 -9.14
C ASN A 165 -1.22 -6.25 -8.52
N SER A 166 -2.32 -5.68 -8.07
CA SER A 166 -2.33 -4.38 -7.41
C SER A 166 -3.71 -4.08 -6.84
N THR A 167 -3.76 -3.68 -5.58
CA THR A 167 -4.97 -3.26 -4.85
C THR A 167 -4.78 -1.82 -4.35
N PRO A 168 -5.23 -0.79 -5.07
CA PRO A 168 -5.26 0.58 -4.59
C PRO A 168 -6.29 0.75 -3.45
N LEU A 169 -5.77 0.96 -2.23
CA LEU A 169 -6.55 1.27 -1.03
C LEU A 169 -6.81 2.77 -0.99
N ARG A 170 -8.05 3.18 -1.26
CA ARG A 170 -8.49 4.57 -1.18
C ARG A 170 -9.07 4.86 0.19
N ALA A 171 -8.57 5.90 0.85
CA ALA A 171 -9.05 6.32 2.16
C ALA A 171 -10.54 6.72 2.11
N LEU A 172 -11.29 6.34 3.14
CA LEU A 172 -12.69 6.74 3.36
C LEU A 172 -12.80 8.07 4.12
N GLU A 173 -11.75 8.40 4.87
CA GLU A 173 -11.62 9.62 5.68
C GLU A 173 -10.46 10.48 5.14
N GLU A 174 -10.31 11.70 5.65
CA GLU A 174 -9.14 12.54 5.34
C GLU A 174 -7.86 11.84 5.80
N SER A 175 -6.89 11.75 4.90
CA SER A 175 -5.62 11.05 5.14
C SER A 175 -4.49 11.82 4.46
N PRO A 176 -3.28 11.88 5.07
CA PRO A 176 -2.09 12.40 4.40
C PRO A 176 -1.73 11.59 3.14
N PHE A 177 -2.25 10.36 3.04
CA PHE A 177 -2.13 9.49 1.89
C PHE A 177 -3.52 9.07 1.42
N PRO A 178 -4.19 9.85 0.57
CA PRO A 178 -5.55 9.53 0.11
C PRO A 178 -5.63 8.22 -0.69
N LEU A 179 -4.50 7.69 -1.14
CA LEU A 179 -4.39 6.38 -1.78
C LEU A 179 -3.08 5.68 -1.37
N VAL A 180 -3.16 4.42 -0.96
CA VAL A 180 -2.00 3.54 -0.77
C VAL A 180 -2.14 2.38 -1.73
N ASN A 181 -1.23 2.26 -2.69
CA ASN A 181 -1.23 1.12 -3.59
C ASN A 181 -0.49 -0.06 -2.98
N TYR A 182 -1.24 -1.14 -2.74
CA TYR A 182 -0.74 -2.40 -2.20
C TYR A 182 -0.50 -3.39 -3.34
N ALA A 183 0.72 -3.90 -3.51
CA ALA A 183 1.06 -4.84 -4.57
C ALA A 183 2.16 -5.81 -4.14
N ARG A 184 2.05 -7.08 -4.50
CA ARG A 184 3.07 -8.11 -4.32
C ARG A 184 4.12 -8.01 -5.44
N LEU A 185 5.39 -8.05 -5.06
CA LEU A 185 6.52 -7.96 -5.97
C LEU A 185 7.12 -9.35 -6.22
N PRO A 186 7.01 -9.89 -7.45
CA PRO A 186 7.48 -11.26 -7.74
C PRO A 186 9.00 -11.42 -7.68
N THR A 187 9.77 -10.32 -7.78
CA THR A 187 11.25 -10.37 -7.85
C THR A 187 11.95 -9.54 -6.77
N GLY A 188 11.20 -9.09 -5.77
CA GLY A 188 11.74 -8.31 -4.66
C GLY A 188 11.93 -6.81 -4.93
N PRO A 189 12.25 -6.01 -3.89
CA PRO A 189 12.28 -4.55 -3.96
C PRO A 189 13.41 -4.00 -4.85
N ALA A 190 14.61 -4.56 -4.75
CA ALA A 190 15.78 -4.09 -5.51
C ALA A 190 15.57 -4.28 -7.03
N SER A 191 15.13 -5.48 -7.44
CA SER A 191 14.80 -5.78 -8.84
C SER A 191 13.69 -4.86 -9.35
N PHE A 192 12.63 -4.65 -8.55
CA PHE A 192 11.54 -3.74 -8.91
C PHE A 192 12.01 -2.30 -9.16
N LEU A 193 12.88 -1.76 -8.29
CA LEU A 193 13.45 -0.41 -8.47
C LEU A 193 14.38 -0.34 -9.69
N LEU A 194 15.28 -1.30 -9.87
CA LEU A 194 16.21 -1.35 -11.01
C LEU A 194 15.49 -1.53 -12.35
N ARG A 195 14.32 -2.17 -12.35
CA ARG A 195 13.47 -2.32 -13.54
C ARG A 195 12.70 -1.07 -13.90
N GLN A 196 12.62 -0.04 -13.06
CA GLN A 196 11.87 1.18 -13.41
C GLN A 196 12.75 2.43 -13.47
N LEU A 197 13.62 2.64 -12.48
CA LEU A 197 14.33 3.90 -12.30
C LEU A 197 15.24 4.27 -13.48
N PRO A 198 15.98 3.33 -14.13
CA PRO A 198 16.82 3.67 -15.28
C PRO A 198 16.03 3.91 -16.57
N ARG A 199 14.72 3.59 -16.62
CA ARG A 199 13.96 3.64 -17.88
C ARG A 199 13.58 5.08 -18.22
N PRO A 200 13.93 5.60 -19.41
CA PRO A 200 13.51 6.96 -19.81
C PRO A 200 11.99 7.15 -19.77
N SER A 201 11.23 6.10 -20.07
CA SER A 201 9.77 6.12 -20.00
C SER A 201 9.24 6.27 -18.57
N PHE A 202 9.95 5.79 -17.54
CA PHE A 202 9.56 6.04 -16.15
C PHE A 202 9.58 7.55 -15.84
N HIS A 203 10.59 8.26 -16.35
CA HIS A 203 10.69 9.70 -16.16
C HIS A 203 9.67 10.48 -17.01
N ARG A 204 9.59 10.16 -18.31
CA ARG A 204 8.75 10.90 -19.27
C ARG A 204 7.26 10.61 -19.14
N PHE A 205 6.90 9.42 -18.64
CA PHE A 205 5.51 9.02 -18.47
C PHE A 205 5.11 9.05 -17.00
N VAL A 206 5.69 8.17 -16.17
CA VAL A 206 5.26 8.01 -14.76
C VAL A 206 5.50 9.27 -13.94
N ARG A 207 6.73 9.77 -13.86
CA ARG A 207 7.04 10.97 -13.07
C ARG A 207 6.39 12.23 -13.64
N ALA A 208 6.25 12.33 -14.96
CA ALA A 208 5.60 13.47 -15.60
C ALA A 208 4.10 13.53 -15.24
N ARG A 209 3.39 12.40 -15.31
CA ARG A 209 1.96 12.30 -14.95
C ARG A 209 1.73 12.55 -13.47
N LEU A 210 2.56 11.96 -12.59
CA LEU A 210 2.51 12.25 -11.16
C LEU A 210 2.66 13.76 -10.89
N ARG A 211 3.69 14.40 -11.47
CA ARG A 211 3.92 15.84 -11.30
C ARG A 211 2.78 16.69 -11.86
N ALA A 212 2.28 16.37 -13.05
CA ALA A 212 1.21 17.12 -13.70
C ALA A 212 -0.10 17.14 -12.89
N ASN A 213 -0.29 16.14 -12.02
CA ASN A 213 -1.46 16.02 -11.16
C ASN A 213 -1.16 16.32 -9.68
N GLY A 214 -0.01 16.94 -9.36
CA GLY A 214 0.37 17.25 -7.98
C GLY A 214 0.55 16.02 -7.09
N MET A 215 0.78 14.85 -7.68
CA MET A 215 0.85 13.57 -6.98
C MET A 215 2.30 13.15 -6.76
N THR A 216 2.59 12.57 -5.59
CA THR A 216 3.91 12.06 -5.23
C THR A 216 3.82 10.62 -4.75
N ALA A 217 4.63 9.73 -5.33
CA ALA A 217 4.77 8.34 -4.93
C ALA A 217 5.82 8.18 -3.81
N LEU A 218 5.45 7.56 -2.70
CA LEU A 218 6.30 7.35 -1.53
C LEU A 218 6.26 5.85 -1.15
N PRO A 219 7.04 5.01 -1.85
CA PRO A 219 7.05 3.56 -1.63
C PRO A 219 7.70 3.19 -0.31
N VAL A 220 7.12 2.20 0.38
CA VAL A 220 7.80 1.38 1.37
C VAL A 220 7.60 -0.08 0.99
N PHE A 221 8.63 -0.89 1.19
CA PHE A 221 8.61 -2.31 0.86
C PHE A 221 8.67 -3.13 2.14
N TYR A 222 7.83 -4.15 2.19
CA TYR A 222 7.65 -4.99 3.37
C TYR A 222 7.77 -6.47 3.02
N ARG A 223 7.96 -7.28 4.05
CA ARG A 223 7.65 -8.71 4.03
C ARG A 223 6.56 -9.00 5.07
N PRO A 224 5.76 -10.06 4.89
CA PRO A 224 4.90 -10.56 5.96
C PRO A 224 5.75 -10.94 7.19
N ALA A 225 5.24 -10.63 8.38
CA ALA A 225 5.84 -11.00 9.66
C ALA A 225 5.45 -12.41 10.10
#